data_AF-A0A7J9D2I0-F1
#
_entry.id   AF-A0A7J9D2I0-F1
#
_cell.length_a   1.000
_cell.length_b   1.000
_cell.length_c   1.000
_cell.angle_alpha   90.00
_cell.angle_beta   90.00
_cell.angle_gamma   90.00
#
_symmetry.space_group_name_H-M   'P 1'
#
loop_
_entity.id
_entity.type
_entity.pdbx_description
1 polymer ?
#
loop_
_entity_poly.entity_id
_entity_poly.type
_entity_poly.pdbx_seq_one_letter_code
_entity_poly.pdbx_strand_id
1 'polypeptide(L)'
;MKVDKHLFRALAQFWNPAYDCFTFGKVDLVPTMEEYMALLRCSKIQVDKVYSRVVNVPTFFKKLMNITGMSEQWVATQIKQKGDSKCIPWKNLKDPILVHPDTKKKVDVFTLSVYGLVVFPKALGHVDEAVTDLFNRLDKRVTPVPVILAETFRSLNECRRAGEGRFVGCGQLLLVWFHSHFWKVDKMAILQNLQEEDIE
;
A
#
# COMPACT_ATOMS: atom_id res chain seq x y z
N MET A 1 4.39 -12.56 0.87
CA MET A 1 3.11 -13.19 1.27
C MET A 1 2.17 -13.20 0.08
N LYS A 2 1.72 -14.37 -0.35
CA LYS A 2 0.67 -14.48 -1.39
C LYS A 2 -0.66 -14.08 -0.73
N VAL A 3 -1.40 -13.15 -1.33
CA VAL A 3 -2.73 -12.79 -0.84
C VAL A 3 -3.66 -13.95 -1.14
N ASP A 4 -4.16 -14.62 -0.11
CA ASP A 4 -5.22 -15.61 -0.25
C ASP A 4 -6.53 -14.88 -0.58
N LYS A 5 -7.03 -15.12 -1.80
CA LYS A 5 -8.24 -14.46 -2.31
C LYS A 5 -9.49 -14.86 -1.54
N HIS A 6 -9.57 -16.10 -1.06
CA HIS A 6 -10.72 -16.60 -0.31
C HIS A 6 -10.75 -16.00 1.09
N LEU A 7 -9.60 -15.99 1.78
CA LEU A 7 -9.47 -15.32 3.06
C LEU A 7 -9.81 -13.83 2.96
N PHE A 8 -9.25 -13.12 1.98
CA PHE A 8 -9.53 -11.71 1.78
C PHE A 8 -11.02 -11.44 1.52
N ARG A 9 -11.65 -12.26 0.67
CA ARG A 9 -13.08 -12.14 0.37
C ARG A 9 -13.95 -12.37 1.60
N ALA A 10 -13.59 -13.35 2.44
CA ALA A 10 -14.27 -13.62 3.70
C ALA A 10 -14.14 -12.44 4.66
N LEU A 11 -12.92 -11.92 4.87
CA LEU A 11 -12.66 -10.76 5.73
C LEU A 11 -13.43 -9.52 5.27
N ALA A 12 -13.49 -9.27 3.97
CA ALA A 12 -14.24 -8.14 3.41
C ALA A 12 -15.76 -8.20 3.69
N GLN A 13 -16.33 -9.38 4.01
CA GLN A 13 -17.75 -9.47 4.41
C GLN A 13 -18.02 -8.86 5.78
N PHE A 14 -17.02 -8.87 6.65
CA PHE A 14 -17.10 -8.29 8.00
C PHE A 14 -16.88 -6.78 8.00
N TRP A 15 -16.52 -6.19 6.86
CA TRP A 15 -16.39 -4.74 6.73
C TRP A 15 -17.77 -4.06 6.86
N ASN A 16 -17.87 -3.17 7.83
CA ASN A 16 -19.03 -2.36 8.13
C ASN A 16 -18.81 -0.92 7.63
N PRO A 17 -19.39 -0.55 6.47
CA PRO A 17 -19.14 0.75 5.84
C PRO A 17 -19.79 1.92 6.58
N ALA A 18 -20.68 1.67 7.54
CA ALA A 18 -21.29 2.72 8.36
C ALA A 18 -20.36 3.22 9.47
N TYR A 19 -19.39 2.39 9.89
CA TYR A 19 -18.47 2.67 10.99
C TYR A 19 -16.99 2.60 10.58
N ASP A 20 -16.70 2.33 9.29
CA ASP A 20 -15.36 2.13 8.74
C ASP A 20 -14.50 1.15 9.57
N CYS A 21 -15.11 0.03 10.00
CA CYS A 21 -14.45 -1.00 10.80
C CYS A 21 -14.86 -2.42 10.37
N PHE A 22 -14.15 -3.42 10.85
CA PHE A 22 -14.54 -4.83 10.75
C PHE A 22 -15.29 -5.25 12.01
N THR A 23 -16.54 -5.67 11.87
CA THR A 23 -17.41 -6.08 12.99
C THR A 23 -17.49 -7.60 13.08
N PHE A 24 -17.05 -8.16 14.22
CA PHE A 24 -17.13 -9.57 14.55
C PHE A 24 -17.98 -9.76 15.82
N GLY A 25 -19.29 -9.95 15.64
CA GLY A 25 -20.22 -10.05 16.77
C GLY A 25 -20.28 -8.75 17.56
N LYS A 26 -19.70 -8.73 18.77
CA LYS A 26 -19.64 -7.55 19.66
C LYS A 26 -18.28 -6.83 19.65
N VAL A 27 -17.36 -7.23 18.76
CA VAL A 27 -16.01 -6.69 18.68
C VAL A 27 -15.82 -5.99 17.36
N ASP A 28 -15.39 -4.74 17.40
CA ASP A 28 -14.97 -3.97 16.22
C ASP A 28 -13.45 -3.87 16.15
N LEU A 29 -12.89 -4.10 14.96
CA LEU A 29 -11.47 -3.98 14.68
C LEU A 29 -11.26 -3.03 13.50
N VAL A 30 -10.35 -2.07 13.64
CA VAL A 30 -10.02 -1.11 12.59
C VAL A 30 -8.52 -0.91 12.52
N PRO A 31 -7.91 -0.96 11.32
CA PRO A 31 -6.49 -0.64 11.19
C PRO A 31 -6.21 0.82 11.58
N THR A 32 -5.29 1.02 12.51
CA THR A 32 -4.91 2.37 12.98
C THR A 32 -3.61 2.87 12.34
N MET A 33 -3.38 4.19 12.44
CA MET A 33 -2.12 4.79 11.97
C MET A 33 -0.92 4.22 12.72
N GLU A 34 -1.04 4.05 14.03
CA GLU A 34 -0.01 3.55 14.93
C GLU A 34 0.40 2.12 14.57
N GLU A 35 -0.58 1.25 14.33
CA GLU A 35 -0.33 -0.14 13.92
C GLU A 35 0.34 -0.19 12.55
N TYR A 36 -0.13 0.58 11.56
CA TYR A 36 0.49 0.60 10.24
C TYR A 36 1.89 1.22 10.26
N MET A 37 2.13 2.25 11.08
CA MET A 37 3.48 2.79 11.31
C MET A 37 4.40 1.74 11.93
N ALA A 38 3.92 0.96 12.89
CA ALA A 38 4.69 -0.13 13.50
C ALA A 38 5.00 -1.25 12.49
N LEU A 39 4.00 -1.67 11.70
CA LEU A 39 4.17 -2.69 10.65
C LEU A 39 5.17 -2.27 9.57
N LEU A 40 5.15 -0.99 9.18
CA LEU A 40 6.07 -0.44 8.18
C LEU A 40 7.40 0.05 8.78
N ARG A 41 7.58 -0.05 10.10
CA ARG A 41 8.76 0.44 10.84
C ARG A 41 9.06 1.92 10.59
N CYS A 42 8.01 2.73 10.48
CA CYS A 42 8.11 4.18 10.27
C CYS A 42 8.15 4.93 11.61
N SER A 43 9.28 4.90 12.33
CA SER A 43 9.37 5.46 13.69
C SER A 43 9.65 6.98 13.77
N LYS A 44 9.76 7.69 12.64
CA LYS A 44 10.37 9.05 12.58
C LYS A 44 9.59 10.10 11.78
N ILE A 45 8.30 9.91 11.53
CA ILE A 45 7.58 10.81 10.62
C ILE A 45 6.73 11.79 11.42
N GLN A 46 6.94 13.10 11.17
CA GLN A 46 6.12 14.15 11.76
C GLN A 46 4.66 13.90 11.40
N VAL A 47 3.85 13.52 12.40
CA VAL A 47 2.40 13.27 12.28
C VAL A 47 1.69 14.48 11.67
N ASP A 48 2.28 15.67 11.80
CA ASP A 48 1.73 16.96 11.42
C ASP A 48 1.87 17.33 9.92
N LYS A 49 2.47 16.47 9.09
CA LYS A 49 2.54 16.68 7.63
C LYS A 49 1.68 15.66 6.89
N VAL A 50 0.38 15.92 6.88
CA VAL A 50 -0.56 15.21 6.01
C VAL A 50 -0.37 15.67 4.55
N TYR A 51 -0.56 14.75 3.61
CA TYR A 51 -0.54 15.06 2.18
C TYR A 51 -1.57 16.17 1.87
N SER A 52 -1.11 17.36 1.46
CA SER A 52 -1.95 18.48 1.00
C SER A 52 -1.66 18.80 -0.46
N ARG A 53 -2.67 19.13 -1.27
CA ARG A 53 -2.48 19.43 -2.70
C ARG A 53 -1.75 20.78 -2.84
N VAL A 54 -0.53 20.76 -3.39
CA VAL A 54 0.29 21.96 -3.58
C VAL A 54 0.04 22.58 -4.96
N VAL A 55 0.20 23.90 -5.07
CA VAL A 55 0.19 24.66 -6.32
C VAL A 55 1.58 24.56 -6.98
N ASN A 56 1.65 24.34 -8.30
CA ASN A 56 2.90 24.18 -9.09
C ASN A 56 3.65 22.84 -8.91
N VAL A 57 2.91 21.73 -8.99
CA VAL A 57 3.47 20.38 -8.98
C VAL A 57 4.16 20.09 -10.33
N PRO A 58 5.40 19.55 -10.34
CA PRO A 58 6.05 19.13 -11.59
C PRO A 58 5.19 18.14 -12.39
N THR A 59 5.24 18.22 -13.71
CA THR A 59 4.52 17.29 -14.59
C THR A 59 4.97 15.85 -14.33
N PHE A 60 4.09 14.87 -14.61
CA PHE A 60 4.44 13.44 -14.55
C PHE A 60 5.77 13.14 -15.24
N PHE A 61 5.94 13.71 -16.43
CA PHE A 61 7.15 13.62 -17.23
C PHE A 61 8.40 14.08 -16.47
N LYS A 62 8.37 15.29 -15.91
CA LYS A 62 9.52 15.86 -15.17
C LYS A 62 9.82 15.07 -13.90
N LYS A 63 8.80 14.55 -13.22
CA LYS A 63 8.99 13.67 -12.05
C LYS A 63 9.69 12.38 -12.43
N LEU A 64 9.26 11.72 -13.51
CA LEU A 64 9.89 10.49 -13.98
C LEU A 64 11.35 10.70 -14.35
N MET A 65 11.68 11.78 -15.05
CA MET A 65 13.09 12.14 -15.31
C MET A 65 13.88 12.29 -14.01
N ASN A 66 13.35 13.05 -13.05
CA ASN A 66 14.03 13.28 -11.78
C ASN A 66 14.22 11.99 -10.97
N ILE A 67 13.22 11.11 -10.93
CA ILE A 67 13.27 9.85 -10.17
C ILE A 67 14.18 8.83 -10.86
N THR A 68 14.04 8.66 -12.17
CA THR A 68 14.76 7.63 -12.92
C THR A 68 16.19 8.03 -13.29
N GLY A 69 16.47 9.34 -13.38
CA GLY A 69 17.74 9.84 -13.92
C GLY A 69 17.87 9.71 -15.44
N MET A 70 16.80 9.32 -16.13
CA MET A 70 16.83 9.04 -17.58
C MET A 70 16.62 10.30 -18.42
N SER A 71 17.04 10.23 -19.68
CA SER A 71 16.89 11.33 -20.64
C SER A 71 15.42 11.61 -20.97
N GLU A 72 15.18 12.85 -21.42
CA GLU A 72 13.87 13.31 -21.90
C GLU A 72 13.28 12.37 -22.96
N GLN A 73 14.09 12.00 -23.96
CA GLN A 73 13.72 11.13 -25.06
C GLN A 73 13.32 9.73 -24.57
N TRP A 74 14.06 9.19 -23.60
CA TRP A 74 13.72 7.90 -23.00
C TRP A 74 12.38 7.97 -22.28
N VAL A 75 12.17 8.98 -21.42
CA VAL A 75 10.92 9.11 -20.65
C VAL A 75 9.71 9.30 -21.57
N ALA A 76 9.85 10.09 -22.64
CA ALA A 76 8.77 10.33 -23.60
C ALA A 76 8.26 9.04 -24.24
N THR A 77 9.16 8.10 -24.51
CA THR A 77 8.81 6.81 -25.12
C THR A 77 8.25 5.79 -24.12
N GLN A 78 8.43 6.00 -22.82
CA GLN A 78 7.93 5.08 -21.78
C GLN A 78 6.49 5.36 -21.34
N ILE A 79 6.05 6.62 -21.41
CA ILE A 79 4.74 7.03 -20.92
C ILE A 79 3.64 6.54 -21.86
N LYS A 80 2.65 5.85 -21.30
CA LYS A 80 1.47 5.37 -22.02
C LYS A 80 0.19 5.82 -21.33
N GLN A 81 -0.84 6.08 -22.12
CA GLN A 81 -2.19 6.27 -21.60
C GLN A 81 -2.80 4.90 -21.27
N LYS A 82 -3.36 4.75 -20.06
CA LYS A 82 -4.08 3.53 -19.65
C LYS A 82 -5.32 3.91 -18.85
N GLY A 83 -6.49 3.74 -19.48
CA GLY A 83 -7.73 4.32 -18.98
C GLY A 83 -7.56 5.84 -18.83
N ASP A 84 -7.95 6.36 -17.67
CA ASP A 84 -7.98 7.80 -17.40
C ASP A 84 -6.65 8.35 -16.87
N SER A 85 -5.56 7.56 -16.88
CA SER A 85 -4.29 7.97 -16.30
C SER A 85 -3.10 7.67 -17.20
N LYS A 86 -2.12 8.56 -17.18
CA LYS A 86 -0.79 8.32 -17.74
C LYS A 86 -0.04 7.37 -16.81
N CYS A 87 0.71 6.45 -17.39
CA CYS A 87 1.42 5.42 -16.65
C CYS A 87 2.72 5.01 -17.34
N ILE A 88 3.59 4.37 -16.57
CA ILE A 88 4.80 3.72 -17.05
C ILE A 88 4.69 2.20 -16.77
N PRO A 89 4.89 1.33 -17.77
CA PRO A 89 4.89 -0.11 -17.55
C PRO A 89 6.06 -0.55 -16.66
N TRP A 90 5.82 -1.45 -15.70
CA TRP A 90 6.86 -2.00 -14.83
C TRP A 90 8.04 -2.61 -15.61
N LYS A 91 7.74 -3.28 -16.73
CA LYS A 91 8.77 -3.90 -17.59
C LYS A 91 9.85 -2.88 -18.00
N ASN A 92 9.44 -1.63 -18.22
CA ASN A 92 10.30 -0.55 -18.68
C ASN A 92 11.10 0.08 -17.54
N LEU A 93 10.69 -0.14 -16.28
CA LEU A 93 11.42 0.32 -15.09
C LEU A 93 12.50 -0.69 -14.64
N LYS A 94 12.51 -1.91 -15.18
CA LYS A 94 13.51 -2.92 -14.81
C LYS A 94 14.92 -2.50 -15.18
N ASP A 95 15.11 -1.98 -16.38
CA ASP A 95 16.46 -1.64 -16.86
C ASP A 95 17.07 -0.51 -16.02
N PRO A 96 16.37 0.62 -15.75
CA PRO A 96 16.88 1.62 -14.82
C PRO A 96 17.22 1.07 -13.42
N ILE A 97 16.53 0.05 -12.92
CA ILE A 97 16.85 -0.55 -11.62
C ILE A 97 18.13 -1.38 -11.68
N LEU A 98 18.36 -2.11 -12.78
CA LEU A 98 19.47 -3.05 -12.91
C LEU A 98 20.77 -2.34 -13.34
N VAL A 99 20.70 -1.48 -14.35
CA VAL A 99 21.90 -0.99 -15.05
C VAL A 99 22.31 0.45 -14.68
N HIS A 100 21.47 1.19 -13.96
CA HIS A 100 21.78 2.61 -13.66
C HIS A 100 23.04 2.77 -12.80
N PRO A 101 23.97 3.69 -13.13
CA PRO A 101 25.22 3.86 -12.40
C PRO A 101 25.01 4.42 -10.97
N ASP A 102 24.06 5.32 -10.81
CA ASP A 102 23.68 5.86 -9.49
C ASP A 102 22.82 4.86 -8.71
N THR A 103 23.34 4.40 -7.57
CA THR A 103 22.65 3.48 -6.65
C THR A 103 21.40 4.11 -6.04
N LYS A 104 21.39 5.43 -5.79
CA LYS A 104 20.22 6.13 -5.27
C LYS A 104 19.05 6.05 -6.26
N LYS A 105 19.31 6.30 -7.55
CA LYS A 105 18.28 6.18 -8.60
C LYS A 105 17.72 4.77 -8.71
N LYS A 106 18.56 3.75 -8.57
CA LYS A 106 18.11 2.35 -8.53
C LYS A 106 17.10 2.12 -7.40
N VAL A 107 17.44 2.59 -6.19
CA VAL A 107 16.55 2.49 -5.01
C VAL A 107 15.28 3.30 -5.21
N ASP A 108 15.36 4.51 -5.76
CA ASP A 108 14.20 5.38 -5.98
C ASP A 108 13.21 4.74 -6.98
N VAL A 109 13.71 4.22 -8.12
CA VAL A 109 12.87 3.57 -9.13
C VAL A 109 12.28 2.25 -8.61
N PHE A 110 13.08 1.47 -7.88
CA PHE A 110 12.59 0.25 -7.24
C PHE A 110 11.48 0.57 -6.22
N THR A 111 11.69 1.58 -5.39
CA THR A 111 10.72 2.00 -4.37
C THR A 111 9.44 2.53 -5.03
N LEU A 112 9.55 3.42 -6.02
CA LEU A 112 8.41 3.87 -6.82
C LEU A 112 7.60 2.70 -7.38
N SER A 113 8.27 1.64 -7.81
CA SER A 113 7.63 0.45 -8.35
C SER A 113 6.92 -0.38 -7.29
N VAL A 114 7.49 -0.51 -6.08
CA VAL A 114 6.78 -1.11 -4.93
C VAL A 114 5.52 -0.32 -4.62
N TYR A 115 5.60 1.01 -4.59
CA TYR A 115 4.43 1.87 -4.37
C TYR A 115 3.36 1.67 -5.44
N GLY A 116 3.72 1.65 -6.73
CA GLY A 116 2.73 1.57 -7.81
C GLY A 116 2.19 0.17 -8.08
N LEU A 117 2.93 -0.88 -7.74
CA LEU A 117 2.54 -2.27 -8.04
C LEU A 117 1.99 -3.02 -6.85
N VAL A 118 2.37 -2.64 -5.63
CA VAL A 118 1.99 -3.36 -4.40
C VAL A 118 1.12 -2.49 -3.52
N VAL A 119 1.51 -1.23 -3.28
CA VAL A 119 0.83 -0.38 -2.31
C VAL A 119 -0.43 0.26 -2.88
N PHE A 120 -0.34 0.79 -4.10
CA PHE A 120 -1.42 1.51 -4.80
C PHE A 120 -1.64 0.95 -6.22
N PRO A 121 -1.98 -0.35 -6.37
CA PRO A 121 -2.08 -0.99 -7.68
C PRO A 121 -3.35 -0.58 -8.44
N LYS A 122 -3.34 0.57 -9.10
CA LYS A 122 -4.47 1.04 -9.93
C LYS A 122 -4.59 0.26 -11.24
N ALA A 123 -3.47 0.04 -11.91
CA ALA A 123 -3.41 -0.63 -13.21
C ALA A 123 -2.37 -1.74 -13.21
N LEU A 124 -2.80 -2.98 -13.45
CA LEU A 124 -1.94 -4.17 -13.35
C LEU A 124 -0.64 -3.99 -14.14
N GLY A 125 0.50 -4.11 -13.45
CA GLY A 125 1.85 -4.04 -14.02
C GLY A 125 2.29 -2.64 -14.45
N HIS A 126 1.64 -1.58 -13.98
CA HIS A 126 1.94 -0.20 -14.36
C HIS A 126 2.01 0.69 -13.11
N VAL A 127 2.87 1.71 -13.15
CA VAL A 127 2.92 2.79 -12.17
C VAL A 127 2.26 4.01 -12.79
N ASP A 128 1.27 4.59 -12.12
CA ASP A 128 0.55 5.75 -12.65
C ASP A 128 1.11 7.09 -12.15
N GLU A 129 0.56 8.16 -12.70
CA GLU A 129 0.91 9.54 -12.35
C GLU A 129 0.61 9.89 -10.88
N ALA A 130 -0.48 9.37 -10.30
CA ALA A 130 -0.87 9.69 -8.93
C ALA A 130 0.12 9.10 -7.92
N VAL A 131 0.55 7.86 -8.13
CA VAL A 131 1.59 7.22 -7.32
C VAL A 131 2.92 7.96 -7.45
N THR A 132 3.26 8.41 -8.65
CA THR A 132 4.49 9.18 -8.89
C THR A 132 4.44 10.54 -8.20
N ASP A 133 3.26 11.19 -8.15
CA ASP A 133 3.08 12.42 -7.37
C ASP A 133 3.24 12.19 -5.87
N LEU A 134 2.63 11.13 -5.34
CA LEU A 134 2.78 10.73 -3.95
C LEU A 134 4.26 10.48 -3.62
N PHE A 135 4.95 9.66 -4.42
CA PHE A 135 6.35 9.29 -4.20
C PHE A 135 7.27 10.52 -4.17
N ASN A 136 7.12 11.44 -5.11
CA ASN A 136 7.91 12.68 -5.16
C ASN A 136 7.73 13.57 -3.91
N ARG A 137 6.65 13.37 -3.14
CA ARG A 137 6.41 14.10 -1.88
C ARG A 137 6.92 13.36 -0.65
N LEU A 138 7.10 12.04 -0.70
CA LEU A 138 7.66 11.28 0.42
C LEU A 138 9.08 11.71 0.75
N ASP A 139 9.85 12.17 -0.23
CA ASP A 139 11.19 12.77 -0.05
C ASP A 139 11.16 14.00 0.89
N LYS A 140 9.97 14.60 1.10
CA LYS A 140 9.75 15.73 2.03
C LYS A 140 9.38 15.30 3.46
N ARG A 141 9.70 14.05 3.84
CA ARG A 141 9.37 13.44 5.15
C ARG A 141 7.87 13.34 5.43
N VAL A 142 7.07 13.09 4.40
CA VAL A 142 5.63 12.81 4.53
C VAL A 142 5.43 11.31 4.72
N THR A 143 4.55 10.91 5.65
CA THR A 143 4.26 9.49 5.86
C THR A 143 3.29 8.97 4.81
N PRO A 144 3.53 7.79 4.22
CA PRO A 144 2.57 7.17 3.31
C PRO A 144 1.37 6.58 4.07
N VAL A 145 1.47 6.35 5.38
CA VAL A 145 0.50 5.58 6.17
C VAL A 145 -0.94 6.10 6.04
N PRO A 146 -1.22 7.41 6.21
CA PRO A 146 -2.58 7.92 6.05
C PRO A 146 -3.16 7.66 4.67
N VAL A 147 -2.34 7.74 3.62
CA VAL A 147 -2.78 7.50 2.23
C VAL A 147 -3.06 6.01 2.00
N ILE A 148 -2.23 5.12 2.59
CA ILE A 148 -2.45 3.67 2.51
C ILE A 148 -3.75 3.28 3.23
N LEU A 149 -4.00 3.82 4.42
CA LEU A 149 -5.24 3.56 5.18
C LEU A 149 -6.46 4.09 4.44
N ALA A 150 -6.41 5.34 3.95
CA ALA A 150 -7.49 5.94 3.18
C ALA A 150 -7.85 5.10 1.94
N GLU A 151 -6.85 4.65 1.19
CA GLU A 151 -7.06 3.80 0.02
C GLU A 151 -7.63 2.42 0.40
N THR A 152 -7.16 1.85 1.50
CA THR A 152 -7.67 0.58 2.05
C THR A 152 -9.16 0.70 2.39
N PHE A 153 -9.56 1.74 3.14
CA PHE A 153 -10.94 1.92 3.58
C PHE A 153 -11.86 2.25 2.41
N ARG A 154 -11.44 3.16 1.51
CA ARG A 154 -12.13 3.48 0.26
C ARG A 154 -12.42 2.20 -0.53
N SER A 155 -11.41 1.34 -0.66
CA SER A 155 -11.56 0.12 -1.43
C SER A 155 -12.40 -0.94 -0.75
N LEU A 156 -12.36 -1.07 0.58
CA LEU A 156 -13.25 -1.95 1.34
C LEU A 156 -14.72 -1.51 1.21
N ASN A 157 -14.95 -0.19 1.28
CA ASN A 157 -16.27 0.41 1.04
C ASN A 157 -16.79 0.08 -0.36
N GLU A 158 -15.96 0.18 -1.40
CA GLU A 158 -16.32 -0.22 -2.77
C GLU A 158 -16.63 -1.72 -2.88
N CYS A 159 -15.77 -2.59 -2.32
CA CYS A 159 -15.99 -4.03 -2.30
C CYS A 159 -17.33 -4.39 -1.62
N ARG A 160 -17.68 -3.73 -0.52
CA ARG A 160 -18.91 -4.01 0.24
C ARG A 160 -20.17 -3.49 -0.47
N ARG A 161 -20.12 -2.28 -1.03
CA ARG A 161 -21.27 -1.65 -1.71
C ARG A 161 -21.59 -2.30 -3.05
N ALA A 162 -20.57 -2.66 -3.83
CA ALA A 162 -20.75 -3.19 -5.18
C ALA A 162 -20.98 -4.71 -5.20
N GLY A 163 -20.68 -5.44 -4.12
CA GLY A 163 -20.74 -6.92 -4.06
C GLY A 163 -19.70 -7.65 -4.93
N GLU A 164 -19.18 -6.97 -5.96
CA GLU A 164 -18.17 -7.43 -6.94
C GLU A 164 -16.99 -6.45 -7.09
N GLY A 165 -16.88 -5.45 -6.20
CA GLY A 165 -15.83 -4.44 -6.28
C GLY A 165 -14.42 -5.03 -6.21
N ARG A 166 -13.50 -4.52 -7.03
CA ARG A 166 -12.09 -4.91 -6.98
C ARG A 166 -11.42 -4.19 -5.82
N PHE A 167 -10.71 -4.93 -4.96
CA PHE A 167 -9.86 -4.30 -3.97
C PHE A 167 -8.65 -3.63 -4.64
N VAL A 168 -8.46 -2.33 -4.39
CA VAL A 168 -7.36 -1.48 -4.86
C VAL A 168 -6.64 -0.96 -3.61
N GLY A 169 -5.45 -1.49 -3.35
CA GLY A 169 -4.65 -1.13 -2.18
C GLY A 169 -3.67 -2.23 -1.79
N CYS A 170 -2.97 -2.04 -0.67
CA CYS A 170 -1.96 -2.98 -0.16
C CYS A 170 -2.62 -4.14 0.62
N GLY A 171 -3.20 -5.10 -0.09
CA GLY A 171 -3.89 -6.24 0.53
C GLY A 171 -2.97 -7.09 1.41
N GLN A 172 -1.67 -7.14 1.10
CA GLN A 172 -0.67 -7.81 1.94
C GLN A 172 -0.57 -7.16 3.32
N LEU A 173 -0.57 -5.83 3.38
CA LEU A 173 -0.44 -5.11 4.65
C LEU A 173 -1.69 -5.28 5.50
N LEU A 174 -2.87 -5.22 4.90
CA LEU A 174 -4.14 -5.49 5.60
C LEU A 174 -4.17 -6.91 6.16
N LEU A 175 -3.73 -7.91 5.38
CA LEU A 175 -3.65 -9.29 5.86
C LEU A 175 -2.61 -9.47 6.98
N VAL A 176 -1.44 -8.83 6.90
CA VAL A 176 -0.44 -8.86 7.99
C VAL A 176 -1.03 -8.26 9.28
N TRP A 177 -1.75 -7.14 9.16
CA TRP A 177 -2.46 -6.53 10.27
C TRP A 177 -3.48 -7.51 10.88
N PHE A 178 -4.33 -8.12 10.04
CA PHE A 178 -5.29 -9.13 10.50
C PHE A 178 -4.60 -10.29 11.24
N HIS A 179 -3.53 -10.85 10.67
CA HIS A 179 -2.77 -11.89 11.33
C HIS A 179 -2.22 -11.46 12.69
N SER A 180 -1.81 -10.20 12.87
CA SER A 180 -1.31 -9.72 14.18
C SER A 180 -2.38 -9.64 15.27
N HIS A 181 -3.66 -9.55 14.91
CA HIS A 181 -4.78 -9.54 15.85
C HIS A 181 -5.37 -10.94 16.10
N PHE A 182 -5.47 -11.76 15.05
CA PHE A 182 -6.09 -13.09 15.15
C PHE A 182 -5.11 -14.20 15.59
N TRP A 183 -3.83 -14.12 15.21
CA TRP A 183 -2.85 -15.17 15.57
C TRP A 183 -2.39 -15.10 17.03
N LYS A 184 -2.67 -14.00 17.74
CA LYS A 184 -2.43 -13.91 19.19
C LYS A 184 -3.37 -14.78 20.01
N VAL A 185 -4.44 -15.30 19.43
CA VAL A 185 -5.43 -16.13 20.14
C VAL A 185 -4.91 -17.55 20.41
N ASP A 186 -3.95 -18.08 19.63
CA ASP A 186 -3.43 -19.45 19.81
C ASP A 186 -2.28 -19.59 20.81
N LYS A 187 -1.63 -18.50 21.25
CA LYS A 187 -0.53 -18.62 22.23
C LYS A 187 -1.01 -18.79 23.68
N MET A 188 -2.21 -18.32 24.01
CA MET A 188 -2.74 -18.43 25.38
C MET A 188 -3.53 -19.73 25.59
N ALA A 189 -4.23 -20.23 24.57
CA ALA A 189 -4.96 -21.49 24.65
C ALA A 189 -4.03 -22.71 24.79
N ILE A 190 -2.86 -22.68 24.13
CA ILE A 190 -1.88 -23.77 24.24
C ILE A 190 -1.17 -23.77 25.61
N LEU A 191 -0.97 -22.59 26.22
CA LEU A 191 -0.33 -22.49 27.55
C LEU A 191 -1.28 -22.80 28.71
N GLN A 192 -2.59 -22.62 28.55
CA GLN A 192 -3.57 -23.06 29.55
C GLN A 192 -3.79 -24.58 29.51
N ASN A 193 -3.84 -25.17 28.32
CA ASN A 193 -4.00 -26.62 28.18
C ASN A 193 -2.75 -27.42 28.62
N LEU A 194 -1.55 -26.82 28.58
CA LEU A 194 -0.31 -27.44 29.09
C LEU A 194 -0.07 -27.20 30.60
N GLN A 195 -0.93 -26.44 31.29
CA GLN A 195 -0.87 -26.31 32.76
C GLN A 195 -1.92 -27.17 33.48
N GLU A 196 -2.94 -27.68 32.78
CA GLU A 196 -3.96 -28.57 33.36
C GLU A 196 -3.64 -30.06 33.19
N GLU A 197 -2.76 -30.47 32.27
CA GLU A 197 -2.40 -31.88 32.06
C GLU A 197 -1.20 -32.39 32.92
N ASP A 198 -0.60 -31.55 33.76
CA ASP A 198 0.50 -31.94 34.68
C ASP A 198 0.06 -32.01 36.16
N ILE A 199 -1.25 -31.98 36.45
CA ILE A 199 -1.80 -32.24 37.80
C ILE A 199 -3.08 -33.07 37.70
N GLU A 200 -2.92 -34.38 37.48
CA GLU A 200 -3.56 -35.46 38.28
C GLU A 200 -2.84 -36.80 38.08
#